data_AF-A0A3M4IRZ5-F1
#
_entry.id   AF-A0A3M4IRZ5-F1
#
_cell.length_a   1.000
_cell.length_b   1.000
_cell.length_c   1.000
_cell.angle_alpha   90.00
_cell.angle_beta   90.00
_cell.angle_gamma   90.00
#
_symmetry.space_group_name_H-M   'P 1'
#
loop_
_entity.id
_entity.type
_entity.pdbx_description
1 polymer ?
#
loop_
_entity_poly.entity_id
_entity_poly.type
_entity_poly.pdbx_seq_one_letter_code
_entity_poly.pdbx_strand_id
1 'polypeptide(L)'
;MTTDISLLFFDPHTLNGSLDSALVAIVDTEAARARHSDNGLFIPSGTLHAQWLSNAHHMHVPMPMKDFDFQVFNAGQRKRTQDSRSRMHVLDPTLHRRPSDQALMATLAVTHHLGKCSVYHYIHEGEAGALFLHLMDVEPVERASWRAWQRLARSAAARVAASQPMLSDDCWYVRWRPEMELERKFTSFQIPDMWQLSTAMHKAFGEGAFKDLVLEIDRDFQTYDYESHIFEVTGDPLETGYISFIPQADGLMAVKRKWFLENAELRREDFNTDQPVAFANIENHARSMTSANLRRLKPFRRTRIDINFESLRTGNGFGAYFDVCRMVDGSAEFAQVEVEYCRSRTLHTLREVEEDFETVSNVMRDFLAERNLPFQQDLYSKLDFAREASRL
;
A
#
# COMPACT_ATOMS: atom_id res chain seq x y z
N MET A 1 21.59 -13.63 -2.66
CA MET A 1 22.46 -12.66 -3.34
C MET A 1 22.22 -11.33 -2.65
N THR A 2 23.28 -10.61 -2.28
CA THR A 2 23.17 -9.28 -1.69
C THR A 2 22.84 -8.27 -2.78
N THR A 3 21.80 -7.46 -2.59
CA THR A 3 21.48 -6.36 -3.50
C THR A 3 22.46 -5.22 -3.23
N ASP A 4 23.15 -4.77 -4.27
CA ASP A 4 24.07 -3.63 -4.22
C ASP A 4 23.30 -2.37 -4.62
N ILE A 5 23.21 -1.41 -3.69
CA ILE A 5 22.40 -0.21 -3.82
C ILE A 5 23.25 1.02 -3.56
N SER A 6 23.29 1.95 -4.52
CA SER A 6 23.79 3.31 -4.29
C SER A 6 22.62 4.23 -3.95
N LEU A 7 22.65 4.82 -2.75
CA LEU A 7 21.68 5.82 -2.31
C LEU A 7 22.21 7.22 -2.62
N LEU A 8 21.44 8.01 -3.35
CA LEU A 8 21.79 9.37 -3.74
C LEU A 8 21.11 10.37 -2.80
N PHE A 9 21.93 11.16 -2.11
CA PHE A 9 21.50 12.16 -1.14
C PHE A 9 21.52 13.55 -1.74
N PHE A 10 20.43 14.27 -1.55
CA PHE A 10 20.23 15.62 -2.05
C PHE A 10 20.08 16.63 -0.91
N ASP A 11 20.51 17.86 -1.18
CA ASP A 11 20.24 19.02 -0.34
C ASP A 11 18.86 19.60 -0.67
N PRO A 12 17.87 19.55 0.26
CA PRO A 12 16.52 20.00 -0.02
C PRO A 12 16.40 21.48 -0.33
N HIS A 13 17.39 22.31 0.06
CA HIS A 13 17.36 23.75 -0.19
C HIS A 13 17.75 24.14 -1.61
N THR A 14 18.40 23.22 -2.33
CA THR A 14 18.82 23.42 -3.72
C THR A 14 17.94 22.67 -4.72
N LEU A 15 17.05 21.79 -4.24
CA LEU A 15 16.08 21.03 -5.04
C LEU A 15 15.13 21.93 -5.87
N ASN A 16 14.84 23.16 -5.41
CA ASN A 16 13.95 24.10 -6.12
C ASN A 16 14.57 24.79 -7.35
N GLY A 17 15.85 24.55 -7.67
CA GLY A 17 16.56 25.25 -8.76
C GLY A 17 17.21 24.35 -9.81
N SER A 18 17.82 23.23 -9.39
CA SER A 18 18.37 22.17 -10.26
C SER A 18 18.86 20.98 -9.40
N LEU A 19 18.42 19.75 -9.72
CA LEU A 19 18.84 18.52 -9.04
C LEU A 19 20.35 18.24 -9.13
N ASP A 20 21.06 18.86 -10.08
CA ASP A 20 22.49 18.63 -10.36
C ASP A 20 23.41 19.27 -9.33
N SER A 21 23.02 20.49 -8.92
CA SER A 21 23.65 21.21 -7.84
C SER A 21 23.19 20.71 -6.47
N ALA A 22 22.11 19.93 -6.43
CA ALA A 22 21.53 19.41 -5.21
C ALA A 22 22.08 18.04 -4.80
N LEU A 23 22.60 17.22 -5.74
CA LEU A 23 23.28 15.98 -5.38
C LEU A 23 24.54 16.31 -4.56
N VAL A 24 24.61 15.80 -3.34
CA VAL A 24 25.70 16.13 -2.38
C VAL A 24 26.49 14.91 -1.93
N ALA A 25 25.87 13.75 -1.87
CA ALA A 25 26.55 12.51 -1.49
C ALA A 25 25.91 11.28 -2.12
N ILE A 26 26.71 10.22 -2.23
CA ILE A 26 26.29 8.89 -2.65
C ILE A 26 26.83 7.92 -1.62
N VAL A 27 25.97 7.04 -1.12
CA VAL A 27 26.37 5.96 -0.21
C VAL A 27 26.13 4.64 -0.91
N ASP A 28 27.22 3.90 -1.17
CA ASP A 28 27.12 2.52 -1.66
C ASP A 28 26.88 1.60 -0.47
N THR A 29 25.85 0.76 -0.60
CA THR A 29 25.36 -0.10 0.48
C THR A 29 25.18 -1.54 0.01
N GLU A 30 25.46 -2.49 0.91
CA GLU A 30 24.91 -3.84 0.81
C GLU A 30 23.54 -3.87 1.47
N ALA A 31 22.54 -4.28 0.71
CA ALA A 31 21.15 -4.35 1.13
C ALA A 31 20.63 -5.79 1.05
N ALA A 32 21.13 -6.65 1.95
CA ALA A 32 20.85 -8.09 1.93
C ALA A 32 19.36 -8.44 2.06
N ARG A 33 18.58 -7.56 2.70
CA ARG A 33 17.14 -7.74 2.93
C ARG A 33 16.26 -6.86 2.04
N ALA A 34 16.85 -6.05 1.16
CA ALA A 34 16.06 -5.28 0.21
C ALA A 34 15.38 -6.21 -0.79
N ARG A 35 14.11 -5.94 -1.07
CA ARG A 35 13.29 -6.66 -2.03
C ARG A 35 13.00 -5.73 -3.19
N HIS A 36 13.15 -6.20 -4.42
CA HIS A 36 12.84 -5.40 -5.60
C HIS A 36 12.26 -6.28 -6.70
N SER A 37 11.44 -5.67 -7.54
CA SER A 37 10.92 -6.24 -8.78
C SER A 37 10.66 -5.09 -9.76
N ASP A 38 9.92 -5.35 -10.83
CA ASP A 38 9.81 -4.45 -11.97
C ASP A 38 9.25 -3.04 -11.64
N ASN A 39 8.38 -2.91 -10.63
CA ASN A 39 7.76 -1.63 -10.27
C ASN A 39 8.42 -0.97 -9.06
N GLY A 40 8.97 -1.73 -8.11
CA GLY A 40 9.33 -1.17 -6.81
C GLY A 40 10.52 -1.84 -6.15
N LEU A 41 11.13 -1.10 -5.25
CA LEU A 41 12.21 -1.48 -4.34
C LEU A 41 11.78 -1.14 -2.92
N PHE A 42 11.71 -2.14 -2.06
CA PHE A 42 11.47 -2.00 -0.64
C PHE A 42 12.76 -2.26 0.15
N ILE A 43 13.15 -1.29 0.98
CA ILE A 43 14.32 -1.36 1.85
C ILE A 43 13.84 -1.41 3.31
N PRO A 44 13.92 -2.59 3.97
CA PRO A 44 13.55 -2.70 5.38
C PRO A 44 14.45 -1.85 6.26
N SER A 45 13.87 -1.29 7.32
CA SER A 45 14.56 -0.38 8.23
C SER A 45 15.75 -1.02 8.95
N GLY A 46 16.87 -0.30 9.06
CA GLY A 46 18.06 -0.77 9.79
C GLY A 46 18.73 -2.02 9.21
N THR A 47 18.61 -2.26 7.90
CA THR A 47 19.19 -3.44 7.23
C THR A 47 20.32 -3.13 6.24
N LEU A 48 20.67 -1.85 6.09
CA LEU A 48 21.69 -1.41 5.14
C LEU A 48 23.08 -1.40 5.77
N HIS A 49 24.05 -1.96 5.06
CA HIS A 49 25.45 -1.84 5.41
C HIS A 49 26.12 -0.86 4.45
N ALA A 50 26.44 0.35 4.91
CA ALA A 50 27.24 1.26 4.10
C ALA A 50 28.68 0.75 3.96
N GLN A 51 29.22 0.91 2.76
CA GLN A 51 30.58 0.52 2.43
C GLN A 51 31.42 1.71 2.01
N TRP A 52 30.84 2.60 1.19
CA TRP A 52 31.56 3.71 0.57
C TRP A 52 30.72 4.96 0.55
N LEU A 53 31.38 6.10 0.73
CA LEU A 53 30.84 7.44 0.56
C LEU A 53 31.53 8.11 -0.61
N SER A 54 30.76 8.63 -1.57
CA SER A 54 31.27 9.46 -2.65
C SER A 54 30.63 10.85 -2.62
N ASN A 55 31.43 11.87 -2.85
CA ASN A 55 30.98 13.26 -3.01
C ASN A 55 31.84 13.97 -4.08
N ALA A 56 31.56 15.24 -4.33
CA ALA A 56 32.27 16.05 -5.33
C ALA A 56 33.77 16.24 -5.06
N HIS A 57 34.22 16.03 -3.82
CA HIS A 57 35.59 16.28 -3.36
C HIS A 57 36.39 14.99 -3.11
N HIS A 58 35.69 13.88 -2.84
CA HIS A 58 36.25 12.58 -2.50
C HIS A 58 35.45 11.50 -3.22
N MET A 59 35.96 11.05 -4.37
CA MET A 59 35.33 10.00 -5.13
C MET A 59 35.77 8.67 -4.54
N HIS A 60 34.95 8.12 -3.63
CA HIS A 60 35.07 6.80 -3.00
C HIS A 60 35.92 6.72 -1.71
N VAL A 61 35.36 7.18 -0.60
CA VAL A 61 35.91 7.05 0.77
C VAL A 61 35.32 5.82 1.47
N PRO A 62 36.13 4.93 2.09
CA PRO A 62 35.60 3.83 2.89
C PRO A 62 34.72 4.34 4.05
N MET A 63 33.49 3.85 4.13
CA MET A 63 32.52 4.14 5.18
C MET A 63 31.84 2.85 5.67
N PRO A 64 32.59 1.89 6.25
CA PRO A 64 31.98 0.68 6.78
C PRO A 64 31.06 1.01 7.96
N MET A 65 29.76 0.76 7.81
CA MET A 65 28.75 0.97 8.85
C MET A 65 27.62 -0.03 8.69
N LYS A 66 27.40 -0.88 9.71
CA LYS A 66 26.40 -1.96 9.64
C LYS A 66 24.96 -1.50 9.85
N ASP A 67 24.75 -0.41 10.59
CA ASP A 67 23.42 0.08 10.92
C ASP A 67 23.14 1.39 10.18
N PHE A 68 23.57 1.48 8.92
CA PHE A 68 23.33 2.67 8.11
C PHE A 68 21.82 2.82 7.88
N ASP A 69 21.33 4.04 8.05
CA ASP A 69 19.91 4.34 7.89
C ASP A 69 19.73 5.77 7.36
N PHE A 70 18.61 5.98 6.68
CA PHE A 70 18.15 7.29 6.20
C PHE A 70 16.72 7.59 6.63
N GLN A 71 16.02 6.61 7.22
CA GLN A 71 14.62 6.69 7.58
C GLN A 71 14.42 7.44 8.89
N VAL A 72 13.29 8.14 9.06
CA VAL A 72 13.03 9.01 10.22
C VAL A 72 11.64 8.85 10.86
N PHE A 73 10.87 7.82 10.48
CA PHE A 73 9.50 7.60 10.94
C PHE A 73 9.40 7.47 12.47
N ASN A 74 10.21 6.62 13.11
CA ASN A 74 10.19 6.43 14.57
C ASN A 74 11.50 6.89 15.25
N ALA A 75 11.51 6.90 16.59
CA ALA A 75 12.66 7.39 17.37
C ALA A 75 13.94 6.57 17.15
N GLY A 76 13.82 5.25 16.96
CA GLY A 76 14.95 4.38 16.68
C GLY A 76 15.57 4.65 15.31
N GLN A 77 14.74 4.81 14.29
CA GLN A 77 15.14 5.21 12.94
C GLN A 77 15.81 6.58 12.93
N ARG A 78 15.22 7.59 13.58
CA ARG A 78 15.82 8.93 13.71
C ARG A 78 17.21 8.89 14.31
N LYS A 79 17.42 8.07 15.35
CA LYS A 79 18.74 7.90 15.97
C LYS A 79 19.75 7.30 14.99
N ARG A 80 19.42 6.20 14.30
CA ARG A 80 20.34 5.58 13.33
C ARG A 80 20.65 6.51 12.16
N THR A 81 19.67 7.28 11.69
CA THR A 81 19.85 8.28 10.64
C THR A 81 20.73 9.44 11.10
N GLN A 82 20.58 9.89 12.35
CA GLN A 82 21.51 10.87 12.95
C GLN A 82 22.93 10.32 13.00
N ASP A 83 23.13 9.09 13.49
CA ASP A 83 24.44 8.43 13.55
C ASP A 83 25.07 8.30 12.15
N SER A 84 24.26 7.92 11.15
CA SER A 84 24.68 7.80 9.74
C SER A 84 25.13 9.14 9.17
N ARG A 85 24.35 10.21 9.40
CA ARG A 85 24.69 11.57 8.98
C ARG A 85 25.92 12.10 9.70
N SER A 86 26.07 11.86 10.99
CA SER A 86 27.29 12.22 11.75
C SER A 86 28.52 11.53 11.18
N ARG A 87 28.40 10.25 10.79
CA ARG A 87 29.49 9.52 10.15
C ARG A 87 29.86 10.10 8.78
N MET A 88 28.87 10.41 7.94
CA MET A 88 29.10 11.09 6.66
C MET A 88 29.79 12.43 6.86
N HIS A 89 29.39 13.20 7.88
CA HIS A 89 29.97 14.49 8.20
C HIS A 89 31.44 14.41 8.64
N VAL A 90 31.80 13.42 9.47
CA VAL A 90 33.20 13.21 9.87
C VAL A 90 34.09 12.92 8.66
N LEU A 91 33.56 12.23 7.65
CA LEU A 91 34.29 11.90 6.43
C LEU A 91 34.32 13.07 5.42
N ASP A 92 33.30 13.93 5.42
CA ASP A 92 33.27 15.15 4.62
C ASP A 92 32.59 16.31 5.39
N PRO A 93 33.41 17.20 5.99
CA PRO A 93 32.89 18.37 6.69
C PRO A 93 32.13 19.36 5.79
N THR A 94 32.31 19.29 4.47
CA THR A 94 31.65 20.22 3.51
C THR A 94 30.16 19.94 3.33
N LEU A 95 29.67 18.77 3.77
CA LEU A 95 28.24 18.46 3.87
C LEU A 95 27.50 19.35 4.91
N HIS A 96 28.21 20.23 5.62
CA HIS A 96 27.70 21.06 6.73
C HIS A 96 27.50 22.54 6.39
N ARG A 97 26.90 22.86 5.23
CA ARG A 97 26.83 24.28 4.83
C ARG A 97 25.87 25.16 5.63
N ARG A 98 24.91 24.65 6.44
CA ARG A 98 24.14 25.48 7.40
C ARG A 98 23.71 24.75 8.69
N PRO A 99 23.68 25.42 9.87
CA PRO A 99 23.49 24.77 11.17
C PRO A 99 22.03 24.50 11.60
N SER A 100 21.03 24.83 10.78
CA SER A 100 19.61 24.63 11.12
C SER A 100 18.95 23.65 10.14
N ASP A 101 18.65 22.44 10.62
CA ASP A 101 17.63 21.51 10.09
C ASP A 101 17.72 20.96 8.64
N GLN A 102 18.86 21.06 7.96
CA GLN A 102 18.95 20.55 6.57
C GLN A 102 19.15 19.02 6.55
N ALA A 103 18.04 18.27 6.44
CA ALA A 103 18.06 16.83 6.27
C ALA A 103 18.63 16.44 4.90
N LEU A 104 19.78 15.77 4.85
CA LEU A 104 20.18 15.02 3.65
C LEU A 104 19.06 14.02 3.33
N MET A 105 18.44 14.16 2.16
CA MET A 105 17.32 13.33 1.73
C MET A 105 17.81 12.30 0.71
N ALA A 106 17.59 11.02 1.01
CA ALA A 106 17.77 9.97 0.01
C ALA A 106 16.58 10.02 -0.96
N THR A 107 16.78 10.59 -2.14
CA THR A 107 15.69 10.80 -3.12
C THR A 107 15.70 9.74 -4.23
N LEU A 108 16.86 9.15 -4.50
CA LEU A 108 17.02 8.09 -5.49
C LEU A 108 17.81 6.92 -4.91
N ALA A 109 17.44 5.72 -5.32
CA ALA A 109 18.20 4.49 -5.10
C ALA A 109 18.56 3.90 -6.46
N VAL A 110 19.77 3.36 -6.58
CA VAL A 110 20.24 2.73 -7.83
C VAL A 110 20.67 1.31 -7.52
N THR A 111 19.96 0.34 -8.08
CA THR A 111 20.35 -1.07 -8.04
C THR A 111 21.27 -1.37 -9.22
N HIS A 112 22.31 -2.16 -8.96
CA HIS A 112 23.30 -2.51 -9.96
C HIS A 112 23.12 -3.94 -10.44
N HIS A 113 22.99 -4.12 -11.75
CA HIS A 113 22.83 -5.41 -12.40
C HIS A 113 23.99 -5.67 -13.38
N LEU A 114 24.11 -6.90 -13.87
CA LEU A 114 25.05 -7.22 -14.94
C LEU A 114 24.58 -6.54 -16.23
N GLY A 115 25.25 -5.45 -16.62
CA GLY A 115 25.00 -4.73 -17.87
C GLY A 115 23.93 -3.64 -17.83
N LYS A 116 23.31 -3.35 -16.68
CA LYS A 116 22.42 -2.18 -16.49
C LYS A 116 22.36 -1.72 -15.04
N CYS A 117 21.87 -0.52 -14.82
CA CYS A 117 21.41 -0.04 -13.51
C CYS A 117 19.93 0.30 -13.57
N SER A 118 19.19 -0.04 -12.51
CA SER A 118 17.79 0.38 -12.36
C SER A 118 17.72 1.49 -11.33
N VAL A 119 17.07 2.59 -11.70
CA VAL A 119 16.94 3.80 -10.88
C VAL A 119 15.54 3.82 -10.29
N TYR A 120 15.48 4.02 -8.98
CA TYR A 120 14.24 4.10 -8.23
C TYR A 120 14.11 5.46 -7.56
N HIS A 121 12.90 5.99 -7.51
CA HIS A 121 12.54 7.23 -6.85
C HIS A 121 11.88 6.95 -5.50
N TYR A 122 12.36 7.62 -4.45
CA TYR A 122 11.79 7.52 -3.11
C TYR A 122 10.34 8.03 -3.09
N ILE A 123 9.42 7.26 -2.50
CA ILE A 123 8.00 7.64 -2.40
C ILE A 123 7.55 7.77 -0.94
N HIS A 124 7.78 6.73 -0.13
CA HIS A 124 7.18 6.64 1.22
C HIS A 124 8.10 5.85 2.16
N GLU A 125 8.12 6.19 3.44
CA GLU A 125 8.69 5.37 4.50
C GLU A 125 7.75 5.23 5.71
N GLY A 126 7.84 4.10 6.40
CA GLY A 126 7.14 3.85 7.65
C GLY A 126 8.00 3.06 8.62
N GLU A 127 7.37 2.46 9.63
CA GLU A 127 8.09 1.66 10.63
C GLU A 127 8.81 0.46 10.01
N ALA A 128 8.20 -0.19 9.01
CA ALA A 128 8.75 -1.38 8.36
C ALA A 128 9.96 -1.08 7.45
N GLY A 129 10.02 0.10 6.83
CA GLY A 129 11.03 0.43 5.83
C GLY A 129 10.63 1.56 4.90
N ALA A 130 11.37 1.68 3.79
CA ALA A 130 11.14 2.67 2.75
C ALA A 130 10.84 1.99 1.41
N LEU A 131 9.88 2.56 0.68
CA LEU A 131 9.49 2.18 -0.67
C LEU A 131 9.98 3.19 -1.69
N PHE A 132 10.59 2.66 -2.74
CA PHE A 132 10.96 3.39 -3.94
C PHE A 132 10.26 2.78 -5.15
N LEU A 133 9.87 3.59 -6.12
CA LEU A 133 9.30 3.14 -7.39
C LEU A 133 10.34 3.18 -8.49
N HIS A 134 10.32 2.16 -9.34
CA HIS A 134 11.14 2.11 -10.54
C HIS A 134 10.81 3.31 -11.43
N LEU A 135 11.85 3.98 -11.89
CA LEU A 135 11.75 5.20 -12.67
C LEU A 135 12.23 4.98 -14.10
N MET A 136 13.41 4.37 -14.23
CA MET A 136 14.07 4.10 -15.50
C MET A 136 15.22 3.10 -15.33
N ASP A 137 15.54 2.41 -16.43
CA ASP A 137 16.79 1.68 -16.58
C ASP A 137 17.81 2.54 -17.35
N VAL A 138 19.08 2.41 -16.98
CA VAL A 138 20.20 3.08 -17.62
C VAL A 138 21.37 2.13 -17.83
N GLU A 139 22.28 2.51 -18.72
CA GLU A 139 23.59 1.85 -18.83
C GLU A 139 24.36 1.90 -17.50
N PRO A 140 25.26 0.93 -17.24
CA PRO A 140 26.05 0.89 -16.02
C PRO A 140 26.74 2.22 -15.72
N VAL A 141 26.53 2.72 -14.50
CA VAL A 141 27.12 3.99 -14.06
C VAL A 141 28.55 3.75 -13.61
N GLU A 142 29.48 4.54 -14.15
CA GLU A 142 30.86 4.59 -13.67
C GLU A 142 30.90 5.16 -12.25
N ARG A 143 30.91 4.28 -11.23
CA ARG A 143 30.74 4.68 -9.82
C ARG A 143 31.79 5.66 -9.32
N ALA A 144 33.02 5.54 -9.83
CA ALA A 144 34.12 6.43 -9.49
C ALA A 144 33.97 7.83 -10.11
N SER A 145 32.98 8.09 -10.97
CA SER A 145 32.83 9.34 -11.71
C SER A 145 31.66 10.16 -11.18
N TRP A 146 31.96 11.19 -10.38
CA TRP A 146 30.94 12.14 -9.88
C TRP A 146 30.12 12.76 -11.02
N ARG A 147 30.77 13.06 -12.14
CA ARG A 147 30.09 13.57 -13.34
C ARG A 147 29.10 12.57 -13.93
N ALA A 148 29.36 11.27 -13.84
CA ALA A 148 28.41 10.24 -14.27
C ALA A 148 27.16 10.25 -13.39
N TRP A 149 27.34 10.34 -12.07
CA TRP A 149 26.23 10.45 -11.13
C TRP A 149 25.40 11.73 -11.28
N GLN A 150 26.04 12.87 -11.53
CA GLN A 150 25.32 14.12 -11.83
C GLN A 150 24.49 14.01 -13.12
N ARG A 151 25.00 13.33 -14.16
CA ARG A 151 24.22 13.05 -15.38
C ARG A 151 23.04 12.12 -15.09
N LEU A 152 23.22 11.12 -14.24
CA LEU A 152 22.14 10.24 -13.82
C LEU A 152 21.05 11.04 -13.08
N ALA A 153 21.45 11.84 -12.09
CA ALA A 153 20.54 12.68 -11.31
C ALA A 153 19.73 13.65 -12.20
N ARG A 154 20.37 14.27 -13.21
CA ARG A 154 19.66 15.04 -14.27
C ARG A 154 18.57 14.25 -14.96
N SER A 155 18.93 13.06 -15.42
CA SER A 155 18.05 12.23 -16.22
C SER A 155 16.87 11.75 -15.38
N ALA A 156 17.15 11.37 -14.12
CA ALA A 156 16.15 10.99 -13.14
C ALA A 156 15.22 12.17 -12.82
N ALA A 157 15.74 13.37 -12.61
CA ALA A 157 14.97 14.60 -12.39
C ALA A 157 13.94 14.84 -13.50
N ALA A 158 14.40 14.82 -14.75
CA ALA A 158 13.54 15.02 -15.91
C ALA A 158 12.48 13.91 -16.02
N ARG A 159 12.84 12.67 -15.69
CA ARG A 159 11.92 11.53 -15.71
C ARG A 159 10.87 11.62 -14.61
N VAL A 160 11.26 12.00 -13.39
CA VAL A 160 10.32 12.23 -12.27
C VAL A 160 9.32 13.30 -12.64
N ALA A 161 9.78 14.45 -13.17
CA ALA A 161 8.88 15.52 -13.60
C ALA A 161 7.88 15.06 -14.69
N ALA A 162 8.31 14.20 -15.61
CA ALA A 162 7.44 13.62 -16.63
C ALA A 162 6.47 12.56 -16.09
N SER A 163 6.85 11.83 -15.03
CA SER A 163 6.05 10.76 -14.42
C SER A 163 5.17 11.24 -13.25
N GLN A 164 5.39 12.44 -12.71
CA GLN A 164 4.66 12.97 -11.56
C GLN A 164 3.13 12.97 -11.73
N PRO A 165 2.55 13.28 -12.91
CA PRO A 165 1.10 13.19 -13.10
C PRO A 165 0.55 11.75 -13.00
N MET A 166 1.41 10.75 -13.11
CA MET A 166 1.06 9.33 -13.01
C MET A 166 1.27 8.77 -11.60
N LEU A 167 1.98 9.51 -10.72
CA LEU A 167 2.27 9.05 -9.37
C LEU A 167 0.96 8.95 -8.59
N SER A 168 0.64 7.72 -8.22
CA SER A 168 -0.37 7.47 -7.21
C SER A 168 0.27 7.48 -5.83
N ASP A 169 0.06 8.53 -5.05
CA ASP A 169 0.49 8.60 -3.65
C ASP A 169 -0.70 8.50 -2.69
N ASP A 170 -0.44 8.63 -1.39
CA ASP A 170 -1.44 8.53 -0.32
C ASP A 170 -2.52 9.63 -0.36
N CYS A 171 -2.37 10.65 -1.22
CA CYS A 171 -3.33 11.73 -1.43
C CYS A 171 -4.01 11.67 -2.80
N TRP A 172 -3.42 10.96 -3.76
CA TRP A 172 -3.89 10.88 -5.15
C TRP A 172 -3.84 9.43 -5.62
N TYR A 173 -4.95 8.69 -5.47
CA TYR A 173 -4.97 7.27 -5.86
C TYR A 173 -5.36 7.06 -7.33
N VAL A 174 -4.61 6.20 -8.03
CA VAL A 174 -5.03 5.68 -9.33
C VAL A 174 -5.68 4.31 -9.15
N ARG A 175 -6.87 4.14 -9.71
CA ARG A 175 -7.63 2.88 -9.74
C ARG A 175 -7.87 2.45 -11.17
N TRP A 176 -7.71 1.16 -11.46
CA TRP A 176 -7.92 0.59 -12.79
C TRP A 176 -9.34 0.81 -13.34
N ARG A 177 -10.36 0.72 -12.47
CA ARG A 177 -11.78 1.00 -12.75
C ARG A 177 -12.42 1.64 -11.52
N PRO A 178 -12.41 2.98 -11.39
CA PRO A 178 -12.82 3.67 -10.17
C PRO A 178 -14.26 3.38 -9.70
N GLU A 179 -15.15 3.07 -10.64
CA GLU A 179 -16.56 2.74 -10.44
C GLU A 179 -16.83 1.25 -10.17
N MET A 180 -15.78 0.43 -10.18
CA MET A 180 -15.87 -1.01 -9.97
C MET A 180 -15.08 -1.44 -8.73
N GLU A 181 -15.60 -2.45 -8.05
CA GLU A 181 -14.95 -3.20 -6.99
C GLU A 181 -14.64 -4.59 -7.53
N LEU A 182 -13.39 -5.04 -7.34
CA LEU A 182 -12.93 -6.39 -7.67
C LEU A 182 -12.56 -7.10 -6.37
N GLU A 183 -13.34 -8.11 -5.98
CA GLU A 183 -13.15 -8.82 -4.73
C GLU A 183 -13.43 -10.33 -4.83
N ARG A 184 -12.69 -11.12 -4.06
CA ARG A 184 -12.87 -12.57 -3.92
C ARG A 184 -13.12 -12.93 -2.47
N LYS A 185 -14.03 -13.86 -2.22
CA LYS A 185 -14.54 -14.17 -0.89
C LYS A 185 -14.27 -15.61 -0.51
N PHE A 186 -13.99 -15.78 0.77
CA PHE A 186 -13.92 -17.06 1.45
C PHE A 186 -14.84 -17.00 2.67
N THR A 187 -15.90 -17.80 2.69
CA THR A 187 -16.96 -17.74 3.70
C THR A 187 -16.86 -18.90 4.67
N SER A 188 -17.11 -18.65 5.96
CA SER A 188 -17.24 -19.69 6.99
C SER A 188 -18.37 -19.37 7.96
N PHE A 189 -19.22 -20.34 8.22
CA PHE A 189 -20.22 -20.29 9.30
C PHE A 189 -19.68 -20.85 10.63
N GLN A 190 -18.43 -21.31 10.64
CA GLN A 190 -17.68 -21.67 11.85
C GLN A 190 -16.58 -20.63 12.05
N ILE A 191 -16.85 -19.64 12.88
CA ILE A 191 -16.00 -18.47 13.04
C ILE A 191 -14.70 -18.86 13.78
N PRO A 192 -13.52 -18.83 13.12
CA PRO A 192 -12.26 -19.08 13.80
C PRO A 192 -11.79 -17.82 14.56
N ASP A 193 -10.63 -17.91 15.23
CA ASP A 193 -9.97 -16.73 15.79
C ASP A 193 -9.40 -15.84 14.66
N MET A 194 -10.20 -14.86 14.24
CA MET A 194 -9.84 -13.93 13.17
C MET A 194 -8.68 -13.00 13.54
N TRP A 195 -8.42 -12.77 14.82
CA TRP A 195 -7.28 -11.97 15.27
C TRP A 195 -5.98 -12.77 15.11
N GLN A 196 -5.96 -14.02 15.58
CA GLN A 196 -4.81 -14.90 15.41
C GLN A 196 -4.53 -15.14 13.92
N LEU A 197 -5.59 -15.31 13.12
CA LEU A 197 -5.45 -15.55 11.69
C LEU A 197 -4.86 -14.35 10.94
N SER A 198 -5.40 -13.14 11.18
CA SER A 198 -4.95 -11.91 10.53
C SER A 198 -3.52 -11.55 10.96
N THR A 199 -3.20 -11.61 12.25
CA THR A 199 -1.82 -11.33 12.73
C THR A 199 -0.79 -12.34 12.20
N ALA A 200 -1.17 -13.61 12.03
CA ALA A 200 -0.31 -14.61 11.38
C ALA A 200 -0.06 -14.30 9.90
N MET A 201 -1.07 -13.80 9.18
CA MET A 201 -0.93 -13.40 7.77
C MET A 201 -0.08 -12.14 7.62
N HIS A 202 -0.33 -11.12 8.45
CA HIS A 202 0.44 -9.88 8.49
C HIS A 202 1.93 -10.18 8.72
N LYS A 203 2.23 -11.01 9.72
CA LYS A 203 3.59 -11.49 9.99
C LYS A 203 4.21 -12.16 8.77
N ALA A 204 3.49 -13.05 8.08
CA ALA A 204 4.01 -13.74 6.90
C ALA A 204 4.37 -12.77 5.76
N PHE A 205 3.55 -11.73 5.50
CA PHE A 205 3.91 -10.65 4.56
C PHE A 205 5.14 -9.86 5.02
N GLY A 206 5.20 -9.50 6.30
CA GLY A 206 6.32 -8.75 6.89
C GLY A 206 7.65 -9.51 6.80
N GLU A 207 7.62 -10.83 6.99
CA GLU A 207 8.78 -11.72 6.87
C GLU A 207 9.14 -12.05 5.41
N GLY A 208 8.33 -11.62 4.45
CA GLY A 208 8.56 -11.84 3.02
C GLY A 208 8.29 -13.28 2.56
N ALA A 209 7.33 -13.96 3.20
CA ALA A 209 6.90 -15.31 2.81
C ALA A 209 6.32 -15.34 1.38
N PHE A 210 5.79 -14.22 0.91
CA PHE A 210 5.19 -14.10 -0.41
C PHE A 210 6.08 -13.26 -1.33
N LYS A 211 6.50 -13.87 -2.44
CA LYS A 211 7.39 -13.23 -3.41
C LYS A 211 6.74 -11.97 -3.97
N ASP A 212 7.53 -10.91 -4.09
CA ASP A 212 7.15 -9.61 -4.65
C ASP A 212 6.01 -8.87 -3.92
N LEU A 213 5.44 -9.42 -2.83
CA LEU A 213 4.42 -8.74 -2.04
C LEU A 213 5.04 -8.15 -0.76
N VAL A 214 4.70 -6.89 -0.48
CA VAL A 214 5.12 -6.18 0.73
C VAL A 214 3.92 -5.54 1.40
N LEU A 215 3.96 -5.39 2.72
CA LEU A 215 2.93 -4.66 3.45
C LEU A 215 2.88 -3.20 2.97
N GLU A 216 1.66 -2.67 2.81
CA GLU A 216 1.46 -1.28 2.41
C GLU A 216 1.90 -0.37 3.56
N ILE A 217 2.84 0.52 3.29
CA ILE A 217 3.40 1.42 4.32
C ILE A 217 2.29 2.26 4.96
N ASP A 218 2.26 2.31 6.30
CA ASP A 218 1.35 3.07 7.17
C ASP A 218 -0.14 2.70 7.09
N ARG A 219 -0.49 1.70 6.29
CA ARG A 219 -1.87 1.19 6.14
C ARG A 219 -1.94 -0.33 6.22
N ASP A 220 -0.85 -0.97 6.60
CA ASP A 220 -0.66 -2.42 6.60
C ASP A 220 -1.60 -3.17 7.54
N PHE A 221 -2.05 -2.53 8.63
CA PHE A 221 -2.94 -3.16 9.61
C PHE A 221 -3.96 -2.17 10.17
N GLN A 222 -5.25 -2.42 9.96
CA GLN A 222 -6.33 -1.55 10.46
C GLN A 222 -7.46 -2.39 11.05
N THR A 223 -8.19 -1.84 12.03
CA THR A 223 -9.35 -2.51 12.63
C THR A 223 -10.56 -1.60 12.61
N TYR A 224 -11.71 -2.19 12.32
CA TYR A 224 -12.98 -1.51 12.22
C TYR A 224 -14.06 -2.31 12.94
N ASP A 225 -15.00 -1.59 13.56
CA ASP A 225 -16.18 -2.18 14.17
C ASP A 225 -17.36 -1.22 13.99
N TYR A 226 -18.34 -1.63 13.19
CA TYR A 226 -19.46 -0.78 12.80
C TYR A 226 -20.74 -1.56 12.55
N GLU A 227 -21.88 -0.88 12.72
CA GLU A 227 -23.18 -1.38 12.30
C GLU A 227 -23.45 -1.00 10.83
N SER A 228 -24.07 -1.91 10.08
CA SER A 228 -24.48 -1.69 8.70
C SER A 228 -25.99 -1.84 8.57
N HIS A 229 -26.63 -0.79 8.05
CA HIS A 229 -28.06 -0.77 7.74
C HIS A 229 -28.26 -0.90 6.24
N ILE A 230 -28.77 -2.05 5.81
CA ILE A 230 -28.87 -2.40 4.40
C ILE A 230 -30.32 -2.29 3.89
N PHE A 231 -30.45 -1.68 2.72
CA PHE A 231 -31.67 -1.58 1.94
C PHE A 231 -31.44 -2.32 0.64
N GLU A 232 -32.16 -3.42 0.46
CA GLU A 232 -32.17 -4.15 -0.78
C GLU A 232 -32.95 -3.36 -1.83
N VAL A 233 -32.39 -3.29 -3.04
CA VAL A 233 -33.02 -2.65 -4.21
C VAL A 233 -33.43 -3.74 -5.19
N THR A 234 -34.71 -3.73 -5.59
CA THR A 234 -35.31 -4.74 -6.48
C THR A 234 -36.24 -4.11 -7.51
N GLY A 235 -36.67 -4.90 -8.51
CA GLY A 235 -37.65 -4.50 -9.52
C GLY A 235 -37.00 -4.18 -10.86
N ASP A 236 -36.25 -3.08 -10.95
CA ASP A 236 -35.48 -2.73 -12.14
C ASP A 236 -34.11 -3.46 -12.12
N PRO A 237 -33.79 -4.31 -13.11
CA PRO A 237 -32.50 -4.97 -13.20
C PRO A 237 -31.28 -4.03 -13.20
N LEU A 238 -31.42 -2.82 -13.75
CA LEU A 238 -30.32 -1.82 -13.79
C LEU A 238 -30.05 -1.19 -12.42
N GLU A 239 -31.04 -1.24 -11.53
CA GLU A 239 -30.98 -0.74 -10.15
C GLU A 239 -30.83 -1.87 -9.12
N THR A 240 -30.84 -3.14 -9.53
CA THR A 240 -30.83 -4.23 -8.56
C THR A 240 -29.49 -4.28 -7.80
N GLY A 241 -29.56 -4.57 -6.50
CA GLY A 241 -28.41 -4.63 -5.61
C GLY A 241 -28.77 -4.14 -4.21
N TYR A 242 -27.95 -3.29 -3.60
CA TYR A 242 -28.27 -2.70 -2.29
C TYR A 242 -27.68 -1.31 -2.07
N ILE A 243 -28.26 -0.58 -1.11
CA ILE A 243 -27.71 0.61 -0.47
C ILE A 243 -27.42 0.26 0.98
N SER A 244 -26.24 0.58 1.50
CA SER A 244 -25.93 0.42 2.93
C SER A 244 -25.49 1.74 3.54
N PHE A 245 -25.98 1.99 4.75
CA PHE A 245 -25.63 3.13 5.59
C PHE A 245 -24.81 2.64 6.78
N ILE A 246 -23.63 3.21 6.98
CA ILE A 246 -22.69 2.87 8.04
C ILE A 246 -22.46 4.13 8.89
N PRO A 247 -23.01 4.21 10.11
CA PRO A 247 -22.80 5.35 10.99
C PRO A 247 -21.31 5.50 11.35
N GLN A 248 -20.80 6.72 11.27
CA GLN A 248 -19.42 7.05 11.65
C GLN A 248 -19.37 7.65 13.06
N ALA A 249 -18.20 7.57 13.70
CA ALA A 249 -18.02 8.00 15.10
C ALA A 249 -18.17 9.52 15.30
N ASP A 250 -18.01 10.31 14.24
CA ASP A 250 -18.20 11.76 14.21
C ASP A 250 -19.67 12.18 13.98
N GLY A 251 -20.59 11.21 13.88
CA GLY A 251 -22.01 11.46 13.63
C GLY A 251 -22.36 11.62 12.14
N LEU A 252 -21.38 11.49 11.24
CA LEU A 252 -21.61 11.42 9.80
C LEU A 252 -21.97 9.98 9.37
N MET A 253 -22.18 9.81 8.07
CA MET A 253 -22.61 8.55 7.48
C MET A 253 -21.74 8.18 6.28
N ALA A 254 -21.25 6.95 6.26
CA ALA A 254 -20.76 6.37 5.01
C ALA A 254 -21.92 5.68 4.28
N VAL A 255 -22.09 6.01 3.00
CA VAL A 255 -23.16 5.48 2.13
C VAL A 255 -22.51 4.70 1.00
N LYS A 256 -22.77 3.40 0.96
CA LYS A 256 -22.28 2.47 -0.07
C LYS A 256 -23.46 2.00 -0.92
N ARG A 257 -23.29 2.01 -2.24
CA ARG A 257 -24.27 1.53 -3.22
C ARG A 257 -23.60 0.51 -4.12
N LYS A 258 -24.13 -0.71 -4.16
CA LYS A 258 -23.70 -1.75 -5.09
C LYS A 258 -24.82 -2.09 -6.07
N TRP A 259 -24.46 -2.27 -7.34
CA TRP A 259 -25.36 -2.70 -8.40
C TRP A 259 -24.93 -4.06 -8.94
N PHE A 260 -25.83 -5.03 -8.83
CA PHE A 260 -25.64 -6.38 -9.36
C PHE A 260 -26.97 -7.15 -9.32
N LEU A 261 -27.24 -7.95 -10.35
CA LEU A 261 -28.38 -8.87 -10.40
C LEU A 261 -28.06 -10.18 -9.64
N GLU A 262 -26.83 -10.67 -9.82
CA GLU A 262 -26.28 -11.86 -9.20
C GLU A 262 -24.92 -11.54 -8.60
N ASN A 263 -24.49 -12.28 -7.59
CA ASN A 263 -23.17 -12.06 -7.00
C ASN A 263 -22.08 -12.35 -8.04
N ALA A 264 -21.05 -11.51 -8.03
CA ALA A 264 -19.89 -11.60 -8.89
C ALA A 264 -18.69 -10.97 -8.19
N GLU A 265 -17.48 -11.29 -8.65
CA GLU A 265 -16.24 -10.73 -8.12
C GLU A 265 -16.04 -9.28 -8.54
N LEU A 266 -16.42 -8.94 -9.78
CA LEU A 266 -16.34 -7.59 -10.32
C LEU A 266 -17.73 -6.96 -10.35
N ARG A 267 -17.93 -5.89 -9.58
CA ARG A 267 -19.24 -5.23 -9.44
C ARG A 267 -19.12 -3.73 -9.43
N ARG A 268 -20.18 -3.05 -9.87
CA ARG A 268 -20.24 -1.59 -9.78
C ARG A 268 -20.50 -1.19 -8.33
N GLU A 269 -19.72 -0.23 -7.85
CA GLU A 269 -19.85 0.33 -6.51
C GLU A 269 -19.62 1.85 -6.52
N ASP A 270 -20.48 2.55 -5.77
CA ASP A 270 -20.19 3.88 -5.26
C ASP A 270 -20.03 3.80 -3.74
N PHE A 271 -18.97 4.43 -3.20
CA PHE A 271 -18.74 4.54 -1.76
C PHE A 271 -18.39 5.97 -1.38
N ASN A 272 -19.29 6.62 -0.65
CA ASN A 272 -19.13 7.99 -0.22
C ASN A 272 -19.09 8.04 1.32
N THR A 273 -17.99 8.55 1.87
CA THR A 273 -17.84 8.76 3.33
C THR A 273 -18.31 10.16 3.71
N ASP A 274 -18.44 10.38 5.02
CA ASP A 274 -18.59 11.72 5.62
C ASP A 274 -19.84 12.47 5.13
N GLN A 275 -20.89 11.71 4.81
CA GLN A 275 -22.14 12.27 4.32
C GLN A 275 -22.96 12.84 5.49
N PRO A 276 -23.54 14.04 5.37
CA PRO A 276 -24.37 14.66 6.41
C PRO A 276 -25.79 14.07 6.44
N VAL A 277 -25.89 12.75 6.57
CA VAL A 277 -27.17 12.01 6.62
C VAL A 277 -27.44 11.58 8.06
N ALA A 278 -28.38 12.24 8.71
CA ALA A 278 -28.81 11.84 10.05
C ALA A 278 -29.42 10.43 10.03
N PHE A 279 -29.13 9.63 11.06
CA PHE A 279 -29.60 8.25 11.16
C PHE A 279 -31.13 8.10 11.01
N ALA A 280 -31.90 9.02 11.59
CA ALA A 280 -33.37 9.02 11.48
C ALA A 280 -33.88 9.19 10.04
N ASN A 281 -33.04 9.67 9.12
CA ASN A 281 -33.39 10.00 7.74
C ASN A 281 -32.89 8.98 6.71
N ILE A 282 -32.19 7.91 7.11
CA ILE A 282 -31.55 6.98 6.16
C ILE A 282 -32.55 6.35 5.18
N GLU A 283 -33.79 6.07 5.60
CA GLU A 283 -34.79 5.48 4.71
C GLU A 283 -35.27 6.48 3.64
N ASN A 284 -35.52 7.73 4.03
CA ASN A 284 -35.87 8.79 3.08
C ASN A 284 -34.72 9.06 2.12
N HIS A 285 -33.48 9.03 2.61
CA HIS A 285 -32.30 9.17 1.78
C HIS A 285 -32.19 8.01 0.78
N ALA A 286 -32.34 6.76 1.21
CA ALA A 286 -32.32 5.60 0.30
C ALA A 286 -33.38 5.72 -0.81
N ARG A 287 -34.61 6.15 -0.46
CA ARG A 287 -35.69 6.41 -1.44
C ARG A 287 -35.36 7.50 -2.45
N SER A 288 -34.55 8.48 -2.07
CA SER A 288 -34.10 9.53 -3.00
C SER A 288 -33.00 9.07 -3.96
N MET A 289 -32.27 8.00 -3.62
CA MET A 289 -31.15 7.49 -4.42
C MET A 289 -31.57 6.57 -5.56
N THR A 290 -32.80 6.03 -5.54
CA THR A 290 -33.29 5.11 -6.58
C THR A 290 -34.80 5.21 -6.72
N SER A 291 -35.30 5.06 -7.95
CA SER A 291 -36.72 4.95 -8.25
C SER A 291 -37.26 3.52 -8.10
N ALA A 292 -36.38 2.54 -7.89
CA ALA A 292 -36.72 1.13 -7.76
C ALA A 292 -37.31 0.79 -6.39
N ASN A 293 -37.78 -0.45 -6.23
CA ASN A 293 -38.37 -0.91 -4.98
C ASN A 293 -37.30 -1.10 -3.91
N LEU A 294 -37.57 -0.61 -2.71
CA LEU A 294 -36.67 -0.71 -1.56
C LEU A 294 -37.27 -1.58 -0.47
N ARG A 295 -36.44 -2.47 0.08
CA ARG A 295 -36.74 -3.25 1.28
C ARG A 295 -35.63 -3.09 2.29
N ARG A 296 -35.95 -2.51 3.45
CA ARG A 296 -35.04 -2.48 4.60
C ARG A 296 -34.91 -3.89 5.16
N LEU A 297 -33.67 -4.37 5.31
CA LEU A 297 -33.38 -5.66 5.95
C LEU A 297 -32.91 -5.44 7.39
N LYS A 298 -32.84 -6.53 8.16
CA LYS A 298 -32.27 -6.50 9.51
C LYS A 298 -30.80 -6.02 9.45
N PRO A 299 -30.38 -5.11 10.34
CA PRO A 299 -28.99 -4.64 10.38
C PRO A 299 -28.07 -5.69 11.01
N PHE A 300 -26.78 -5.57 10.72
CA PHE A 300 -25.73 -6.40 11.32
C PHE A 300 -24.52 -5.54 11.71
N ARG A 301 -23.79 -5.99 12.72
CA ARG A 301 -22.49 -5.44 13.11
C ARG A 301 -21.39 -6.21 12.40
N ARG A 302 -20.42 -5.49 11.85
CA ARG A 302 -19.22 -6.03 11.20
C ARG A 302 -17.99 -5.60 11.99
N THR A 303 -17.26 -6.57 12.51
CA THR A 303 -15.89 -6.39 12.97
C THR A 303 -14.97 -6.82 11.84
N ARG A 304 -14.00 -5.98 11.49
CA ARG A 304 -13.14 -6.16 10.32
C ARG A 304 -11.69 -5.85 10.68
N ILE A 305 -10.77 -6.72 10.27
CA ILE A 305 -9.33 -6.51 10.38
C ILE A 305 -8.75 -6.51 8.98
N ASP A 306 -8.04 -5.45 8.63
CA ASP A 306 -7.49 -5.23 7.30
C ASP A 306 -6.01 -5.46 7.29
N ILE A 307 -5.54 -6.20 6.30
CA ILE A 307 -4.13 -6.32 5.98
C ILE A 307 -3.94 -5.82 4.55
N ASN A 308 -3.31 -4.66 4.40
CA ASN A 308 -3.05 -4.08 3.08
C ASN A 308 -1.61 -4.35 2.65
N PHE A 309 -1.43 -4.65 1.37
CA PHE A 309 -0.15 -5.00 0.79
C PHE A 309 -0.10 -4.61 -0.70
N GLU A 310 1.10 -4.46 -1.23
CA GLU A 310 1.35 -4.04 -2.60
C GLU A 310 2.36 -4.94 -3.31
N SER A 311 2.17 -5.10 -4.62
CA SER A 311 3.06 -5.83 -5.51
C SER A 311 4.23 -4.95 -5.94
N LEU A 312 5.46 -5.36 -5.63
CA LEU A 312 6.69 -4.74 -6.14
C LEU A 312 6.86 -4.94 -7.65
N ARG A 313 6.11 -5.84 -8.28
CA ARG A 313 6.18 -6.12 -9.72
C ARG A 313 5.36 -5.14 -10.56
N THR A 314 4.18 -4.76 -10.07
CA THR A 314 3.21 -3.97 -10.82
C THR A 314 2.80 -2.67 -10.12
N GLY A 315 2.97 -2.60 -8.80
CA GLY A 315 2.45 -1.54 -7.96
C GLY A 315 1.00 -1.72 -7.53
N ASN A 316 0.33 -2.80 -7.95
CA ASN A 316 -1.06 -3.04 -7.57
C ASN A 316 -1.15 -3.35 -6.06
N GLY A 317 -2.00 -2.59 -5.38
CA GLY A 317 -2.28 -2.67 -3.95
C GLY A 317 -3.61 -3.38 -3.70
N PHE A 318 -3.57 -4.29 -2.73
CA PHE A 318 -4.67 -5.17 -2.36
C PHE A 318 -4.89 -5.14 -0.86
N GLY A 319 -6.12 -5.43 -0.46
CA GLY A 319 -6.48 -5.65 0.94
C GLY A 319 -6.94 -7.09 1.14
N ALA A 320 -6.53 -7.68 2.27
CA ALA A 320 -7.12 -8.88 2.83
C ALA A 320 -7.95 -8.49 4.06
N TYR A 321 -9.27 -8.70 4.01
CA TYR A 321 -10.20 -8.26 5.06
C TYR A 321 -10.79 -9.45 5.79
N PHE A 322 -10.52 -9.51 7.08
CA PHE A 322 -10.93 -10.56 7.99
C PHE A 322 -12.18 -10.09 8.74
N ASP A 323 -13.33 -10.49 8.25
CA ASP A 323 -14.63 -10.05 8.73
C ASP A 323 -15.29 -11.06 9.66
N VAL A 324 -15.97 -10.52 10.67
CA VAL A 324 -17.03 -11.21 11.39
C VAL A 324 -18.28 -10.36 11.34
N CYS A 325 -19.36 -10.93 10.82
CA CYS A 325 -20.66 -10.27 10.72
C CYS A 325 -21.66 -10.95 11.66
N ARG A 326 -22.36 -10.15 12.47
CA ARG A 326 -23.37 -10.62 13.43
C ARG A 326 -24.62 -9.78 13.33
N MET A 327 -25.79 -10.40 13.23
CA MET A 327 -27.05 -9.66 13.30
C MET A 327 -27.14 -8.93 14.64
N VAL A 328 -27.68 -7.71 14.64
CA VAL A 328 -27.78 -6.89 15.87
C VAL A 328 -28.65 -7.57 16.93
N ASP A 329 -29.63 -8.37 16.51
CA ASP A 329 -30.50 -9.16 17.38
C ASP A 329 -29.90 -10.52 17.79
N GLY A 330 -28.69 -10.86 17.33
CA GLY A 330 -28.01 -12.12 17.62
C GLY A 330 -28.58 -13.34 16.88
N SER A 331 -29.45 -13.16 15.89
CA SER A 331 -30.13 -14.27 15.20
C SER A 331 -29.23 -15.09 14.27
N ALA A 332 -28.16 -14.50 13.74
CA ALA A 332 -27.23 -15.18 12.84
C ALA A 332 -25.84 -14.51 12.87
N GLU A 333 -24.81 -15.28 12.51
CA GLU A 333 -23.44 -14.81 12.34
C GLU A 333 -22.67 -15.61 11.29
N PHE A 334 -21.67 -14.99 10.69
CA PHE A 334 -20.70 -15.65 9.82
C PHE A 334 -19.37 -14.90 9.81
N ALA A 335 -18.31 -15.58 9.37
CA ALA A 335 -17.01 -14.98 9.10
C ALA A 335 -16.68 -15.05 7.62
N GLN A 336 -15.87 -14.09 7.17
CA GLN A 336 -15.48 -13.99 5.78
C GLN A 336 -14.05 -13.48 5.70
N VAL A 337 -13.29 -13.98 4.73
CA VAL A 337 -12.05 -13.36 4.28
C VAL A 337 -12.27 -12.82 2.88
N GLU A 338 -12.04 -11.53 2.67
CA GLU A 338 -12.14 -10.86 1.37
C GLU A 338 -10.73 -10.51 0.89
N VAL A 339 -10.43 -10.78 -0.39
CA VAL A 339 -9.30 -10.18 -1.10
C VAL A 339 -9.86 -9.14 -2.04
N GLU A 340 -9.42 -7.89 -1.96
CA GLU A 340 -9.91 -6.78 -2.78
C GLU A 340 -8.75 -6.04 -3.46
N TYR A 341 -8.93 -5.64 -4.72
CA TYR A 341 -8.06 -4.64 -5.34
C TYR A 341 -8.46 -3.23 -4.90
N CYS A 342 -7.54 -2.49 -4.30
CA CYS A 342 -7.84 -1.16 -3.73
C CYS A 342 -7.40 -0.03 -4.67
N ARG A 343 -6.12 -0.04 -5.05
CA ARG A 343 -5.41 1.06 -5.72
C ARG A 343 -4.09 0.56 -6.30
N SER A 344 -3.37 1.38 -7.07
CA SER A 344 -2.04 1.02 -7.56
C SER A 344 -1.06 2.17 -7.39
N ARG A 345 0.13 1.90 -6.83
CA ARG A 345 1.24 2.84 -6.65
C ARG A 345 2.35 2.57 -7.68
N THR A 346 2.40 3.39 -8.73
CA THR A 346 3.34 3.23 -9.85
C THR A 346 3.68 4.57 -10.52
N LEU A 347 4.80 4.61 -11.24
CA LEU A 347 5.19 5.70 -12.16
C LEU A 347 4.93 5.34 -13.64
N HIS A 348 4.23 4.23 -13.88
CA HIS A 348 3.95 3.65 -15.18
C HIS A 348 2.45 3.48 -15.40
N THR A 349 2.05 3.08 -16.61
CA THR A 349 0.66 2.74 -16.90
C THR A 349 0.27 1.49 -16.09
N LEU A 350 -0.96 1.49 -15.55
CA LEU A 350 -1.50 0.33 -14.85
C LEU A 350 -1.48 -0.90 -15.75
N ARG A 351 -1.09 -2.04 -15.17
CA ARG A 351 -0.99 -3.32 -15.87
C ARG A 351 -1.35 -4.47 -14.94
N GLU A 352 -1.82 -5.56 -15.53
CA GLU A 352 -1.87 -6.89 -14.89
C GLU A 352 -2.67 -6.97 -13.58
N VAL A 353 -3.65 -6.08 -13.39
CA VAL A 353 -4.47 -6.03 -12.16
C VAL A 353 -5.20 -7.35 -11.91
N GLU A 354 -5.81 -7.92 -12.94
CA GLU A 354 -6.52 -9.20 -12.84
C GLU A 354 -5.55 -10.37 -12.57
N GLU A 355 -4.37 -10.38 -13.19
CA GLU A 355 -3.37 -11.44 -12.97
C GLU A 355 -2.79 -11.41 -11.56
N ASP A 356 -2.47 -10.21 -11.04
CA ASP A 356 -2.06 -10.06 -9.65
C ASP A 356 -3.19 -10.44 -8.69
N PHE A 357 -4.43 -10.05 -8.99
CA PHE A 357 -5.59 -10.41 -8.19
C PHE A 357 -5.76 -11.94 -8.07
N GLU A 358 -5.59 -12.66 -9.17
CA GLU A 358 -5.56 -14.13 -9.16
C GLU A 358 -4.42 -14.67 -8.31
N THR A 359 -3.22 -14.13 -8.46
CA THR A 359 -2.03 -14.54 -7.70
C THR A 359 -2.25 -14.36 -6.20
N VAL A 360 -2.70 -13.19 -5.78
CA VAL A 360 -2.95 -12.85 -4.38
C VAL A 360 -4.10 -13.67 -3.80
N SER A 361 -5.15 -13.89 -4.57
CA SER A 361 -6.25 -14.76 -4.18
C SER A 361 -5.82 -16.20 -3.94
N ASN A 362 -4.93 -16.72 -4.79
CA ASN A 362 -4.36 -18.05 -4.61
C ASN A 362 -3.51 -18.13 -3.33
N VAL A 363 -2.71 -17.09 -3.06
CA VAL A 363 -1.96 -16.97 -1.79
C VAL A 363 -2.91 -17.04 -0.59
N MET A 364 -4.03 -16.31 -0.62
CA MET A 364 -5.01 -16.36 0.47
C MET A 364 -5.65 -17.75 0.62
N ARG A 365 -6.10 -18.35 -0.49
CA ARG A 365 -6.69 -19.69 -0.48
C ARG A 365 -5.73 -20.70 0.13
N ASP A 366 -4.48 -20.70 -0.32
CA ASP A 366 -3.48 -21.68 0.11
C ASP A 366 -3.12 -21.45 1.60
N PHE A 367 -3.01 -20.19 2.04
CA PHE A 367 -2.80 -19.82 3.45
C PHE A 367 -3.92 -20.34 4.37
N LEU A 368 -5.18 -20.22 3.94
CA LEU A 368 -6.34 -20.73 4.68
C LEU A 368 -6.38 -22.26 4.68
N ALA A 369 -6.07 -22.90 3.55
CA ALA A 369 -6.07 -24.34 3.40
C ALA A 369 -5.01 -25.03 4.27
N GLU A 370 -3.79 -24.49 4.32
CA GLU A 370 -2.69 -25.01 5.18
C GLU A 370 -3.05 -25.08 6.67
N ARG A 371 -3.97 -24.20 7.11
CA ARG A 371 -4.43 -24.12 8.50
C ARG A 371 -5.67 -24.97 8.78
N ASN A 372 -6.14 -25.74 7.79
CA ASN A 372 -7.35 -26.58 7.86
C ASN A 372 -8.58 -25.80 8.36
N LEU A 373 -8.73 -24.55 7.91
CA LEU A 373 -9.85 -23.70 8.31
C LEU A 373 -11.09 -23.97 7.45
N PRO A 374 -12.30 -23.87 8.01
CA PRO A 374 -13.55 -24.22 7.34
C PRO A 374 -14.05 -23.13 6.37
N PHE A 375 -13.14 -22.46 5.67
CA PHE A 375 -13.48 -21.44 4.68
C PHE A 375 -13.74 -22.06 3.31
N GLN A 376 -14.83 -21.66 2.67
CA GLN A 376 -15.19 -22.04 1.31
C GLN A 376 -15.06 -20.82 0.40
N GLN A 377 -14.37 -20.97 -0.74
CA GLN A 377 -14.37 -19.93 -1.76
C GLN A 377 -15.74 -19.89 -2.45
N ASP A 378 -16.43 -18.77 -2.37
CA ASP A 378 -17.77 -18.59 -2.94
C ASP A 378 -18.04 -17.10 -3.27
N LEU A 379 -19.28 -16.81 -3.65
CA LEU A 379 -19.76 -15.47 -3.95
C LEU A 379 -20.79 -14.97 -2.91
N TYR A 380 -20.85 -15.60 -1.74
CA TYR A 380 -21.83 -15.27 -0.70
C TYR A 380 -21.64 -13.82 -0.24
N SER A 381 -22.69 -13.01 -0.33
CA SER A 381 -22.61 -11.59 -0.02
C SER A 381 -23.24 -11.26 1.33
N LYS A 382 -22.84 -10.10 1.88
CA LYS A 382 -23.50 -9.51 3.05
C LYS A 382 -24.98 -9.18 2.81
N LEU A 383 -25.39 -9.01 1.54
CA LEU A 383 -26.80 -8.90 1.18
C LEU A 383 -27.53 -10.24 1.34
N ASP A 384 -26.91 -11.36 0.96
CA ASP A 384 -27.50 -12.70 1.14
C ASP A 384 -27.67 -13.03 2.61
N PHE A 385 -26.63 -12.74 3.42
CA PHE A 385 -26.71 -12.84 4.88
C PHE A 385 -27.89 -12.05 5.46
N ALA A 386 -28.03 -10.78 5.11
CA ALA A 386 -29.12 -9.95 5.60
C ALA A 386 -30.51 -10.43 5.11
N ARG A 387 -30.60 -10.94 3.88
CA ARG A 387 -31.84 -11.49 3.30
C ARG A 387 -32.27 -12.75 4.03
N GLU A 388 -31.35 -13.68 4.27
CA GLU A 388 -31.60 -14.94 4.97
C GLU A 388 -32.01 -14.69 6.41
N ALA A 389 -31.26 -13.86 7.13
CA ALA A 389 -31.57 -13.53 8.52
C ALA A 389 -32.87 -12.74 8.68
N SER A 390 -33.29 -11.97 7.67
CA SER A 390 -34.59 -11.27 7.67
C SER A 390 -35.79 -12.18 7.40
N ARG A 391 -35.57 -13.45 7.03
CA ARG A 391 -36.61 -14.48 6.88
C ARG A 391 -36.76 -15.37 8.11
N LEU A 392 -35.75 -15.36 9.00
CA LEU A 392 -35.78 -15.97 10.34
C LEU A 392 -36.58 -15.09 11.30
#